data_AF-A0A942USC7-F1
#
_entry.id   AF-A0A942USC7-F1
#
_cell.length_a   1.000
_cell.length_b   1.000
_cell.length_c   1.000
_cell.angle_alpha   90.00
_cell.angle_beta   90.00
_cell.angle_gamma   90.00
#
_symmetry.space_group_name_H-M   'P 1'
#
loop_
_entity.id
_entity.type
_entity.pdbx_description
1 polymer ?
#
loop_
_entity_poly.entity_id
_entity_poly.type
_entity_poly.pdbx_seq_one_letter_code
_entity_poly.pdbx_strand_id
1 'polypeptide(L)'
;MKKWKKWILIISIIIGFSGIMLMGCKIVLEKVFAGMCANEIVKKVDSPNGKKTAYIFKRDCGATTAESFQLSILNNGGDLKNKSGNTFVSSEEFSVEWLNDSKLQIKYDQTSETFKMDSRVKRINVEYVGK
;
A
#
# COMPACT_ATOMS: atom_id res chain seq x y z
N MET A 1 -38.33 11.10 35.57
CA MET A 1 -37.91 10.62 34.23
C MET A 1 -38.48 9.22 33.99
N LYS A 2 -39.33 9.02 32.97
CA LYS A 2 -39.88 7.69 32.65
C LYS A 2 -38.73 6.69 32.43
N LYS A 3 -38.84 5.48 32.98
CA LYS A 3 -37.76 4.46 33.03
C LYS A 3 -37.12 4.20 31.65
N TRP A 4 -37.91 4.22 30.57
CA TRP A 4 -37.43 4.03 29.18
C TRP A 4 -36.34 5.03 28.72
N LYS A 5 -36.34 6.29 29.18
CA LYS A 5 -35.35 7.31 28.78
C LYS A 5 -33.99 7.04 29.42
N LYS A 6 -33.97 6.43 30.61
CA LYS A 6 -32.72 6.01 31.29
C LYS A 6 -32.06 4.85 30.55
N TRP A 7 -32.85 3.86 30.12
CA TRP A 7 -32.36 2.73 29.33
C TRP A 7 -31.81 3.15 27.96
N ILE A 8 -32.49 4.06 27.26
CA ILE A 8 -31.98 4.63 26.00
C ILE A 8 -30.62 5.31 26.22
N LEU A 9 -30.50 6.13 27.27
CA LEU A 9 -29.24 6.82 27.57
C LEU A 9 -28.08 5.87 27.89
N ILE A 10 -28.34 4.80 28.67
CA ILE A 10 -27.34 3.78 29.00
C ILE A 10 -26.89 3.02 27.75
N ILE A 11 -27.83 2.63 26.88
CA ILE A 11 -27.52 1.93 25.62
C ILE A 11 -26.67 2.81 24.70
N SER A 12 -26.99 4.11 24.59
CA SER A 12 -26.20 5.05 23.79
C SER A 12 -24.76 5.18 24.30
N ILE A 13 -24.53 5.17 25.62
CA ILE A 13 -23.19 5.22 26.21
C ILE A 13 -22.41 3.93 25.91
N ILE A 14 -23.05 2.76 26.03
CA ILE A 14 -22.41 1.46 25.75
C ILE A 14 -22.02 1.36 24.28
N ILE A 15 -22.89 1.79 23.35
CA ILE A 15 -22.61 1.80 21.91
C ILE A 15 -21.46 2.76 21.61
N GLY A 16 -21.45 3.95 22.21
CA GLY A 16 -20.35 4.91 22.06
C GLY A 16 -19.02 4.33 22.55
N PHE A 17 -19.02 3.69 23.73
CA PHE A 17 -17.82 3.09 24.30
C PHE A 17 -17.31 1.89 23.50
N SER A 18 -18.22 1.04 23.02
CA SER A 18 -17.91 -0.08 22.12
C SER A 18 -17.30 0.42 20.80
N GLY A 19 -17.87 1.46 20.20
CA GLY A 19 -17.33 2.07 18.99
C GLY A 19 -15.90 2.61 19.18
N ILE A 20 -15.64 3.28 20.31
CA ILE A 20 -14.30 3.78 20.66
C ILE A 20 -13.32 2.61 20.86
N MET A 21 -13.74 1.54 21.55
CA MET A 21 -12.89 0.37 21.80
C MET A 21 -12.54 -0.37 20.51
N LEU A 22 -13.51 -0.59 19.62
CA LEU A 22 -13.28 -1.21 18.31
C LEU A 22 -12.34 -0.39 17.43
N MET A 23 -12.50 0.94 17.42
CA MET A 23 -11.61 1.85 16.69
C MET A 23 -10.19 1.82 17.25
N GLY A 24 -10.03 1.83 18.58
CA GLY A 24 -8.74 1.69 19.24
C GLY A 24 -8.06 0.36 18.91
N CYS A 25 -8.82 -0.75 18.94
CA CYS A 25 -8.32 -2.08 18.64
C CYS A 25 -7.81 -2.19 17.19
N LYS A 26 -8.55 -1.64 16.22
CA LYS A 26 -8.10 -1.54 14.83
C LYS A 26 -6.76 -0.84 14.69
N ILE A 27 -6.60 0.33 15.32
CA ILE A 27 -5.36 1.13 15.25
C ILE A 27 -4.18 0.37 15.85
N VAL A 28 -4.38 -0.33 16.98
CA VAL A 28 -3.34 -1.14 17.62
C VAL A 28 -2.94 -2.31 16.71
N LEU A 29 -3.92 -3.06 16.21
CA LEU A 29 -3.66 -4.21 15.33
C LEU A 29 -2.92 -3.78 14.06
N GLU A 30 -3.35 -2.72 13.38
CA GLU A 30 -2.66 -2.21 12.19
C GLU A 30 -1.20 -1.85 12.46
N LYS A 31 -0.92 -1.20 13.60
CA LYS A 31 0.46 -0.83 13.96
C LYS A 31 1.34 -2.04 14.28
N VAL A 32 0.81 -3.01 15.02
CA VAL A 32 1.56 -4.22 15.41
C VAL A 32 1.91 -5.02 14.17
N PHE A 33 0.94 -5.29 13.28
CA PHE A 33 1.19 -6.07 12.06
C PHE A 33 2.02 -5.30 11.03
N ALA A 34 1.84 -3.98 10.89
CA ALA A 34 2.69 -3.18 9.99
C ALA A 34 4.17 -3.19 10.41
N GLY A 35 4.45 -3.26 11.72
CA GLY A 35 5.82 -3.35 12.24
C GLY A 35 6.51 -4.69 11.98
N MET A 36 5.76 -5.77 11.73
CA MET A 36 6.30 -7.09 11.43
C MET A 36 6.69 -7.26 9.96
N CYS A 37 6.24 -6.36 9.09
CA CYS A 37 6.63 -6.40 7.70
C CYS A 37 7.97 -5.70 7.47
N ALA A 38 8.69 -6.12 6.44
CA ALA A 38 9.89 -5.47 5.95
C ALA A 38 9.74 -5.15 4.46
N ASN A 39 10.27 -4.00 4.05
CA ASN A 39 10.41 -3.62 2.65
C ASN A 39 11.90 -3.62 2.31
N GLU A 40 12.32 -4.48 1.39
CA GLU A 40 13.69 -4.55 0.87
C GLU A 40 13.75 -3.97 -0.54
N ILE A 41 14.52 -2.91 -0.74
CA ILE A 41 14.61 -2.24 -2.05
C ILE A 41 15.45 -3.10 -2.99
N VAL A 42 14.81 -3.58 -4.06
CA VAL A 42 15.46 -4.34 -5.15
C VAL A 42 16.05 -3.36 -6.17
N LYS A 43 15.31 -2.31 -6.53
CA LYS A 43 15.75 -1.34 -7.53
C LYS A 43 15.16 0.05 -7.33
N LYS A 44 15.93 1.07 -7.69
CA LYS A 44 15.48 2.46 -7.81
C LYS A 44 15.69 2.93 -9.24
N VAL A 45 14.66 3.53 -9.84
CA VAL A 45 14.73 4.06 -11.20
C VAL A 45 14.20 5.49 -11.21
N ASP A 46 15.09 6.46 -11.39
CA ASP A 46 14.72 7.87 -11.46
C ASP A 46 14.05 8.20 -12.80
N SER A 47 13.08 9.10 -12.76
CA SER A 47 12.47 9.68 -13.97
C SER A 47 13.51 10.51 -14.73
N PRO A 48 13.36 10.72 -16.05
CA PRO A 48 14.36 11.46 -16.85
C PRO A 48 14.69 12.86 -16.31
N ASN A 49 13.69 13.61 -15.82
CA ASN A 49 13.90 14.91 -15.17
C ASN A 49 14.36 14.85 -13.69
N GLY A 50 14.57 13.66 -13.13
CA GLY A 50 15.00 13.45 -11.75
C GLY A 50 14.02 13.87 -10.66
N LYS A 51 12.75 14.19 -10.97
CA LYS A 51 11.76 14.63 -9.96
C LYS A 51 11.03 13.49 -9.26
N LYS A 52 11.00 12.30 -9.88
CA LYS A 52 10.35 11.10 -9.37
C LYS A 52 11.33 9.94 -9.32
N THR A 53 11.06 9.02 -8.41
CA THR A 53 11.79 7.75 -8.33
C THR A 53 10.78 6.61 -8.21
N ALA A 54 10.94 5.62 -9.07
CA ALA A 54 10.23 4.36 -9.03
C ALA A 54 11.04 3.38 -8.16
N TYR A 55 10.50 3.03 -6.99
CA TYR A 55 11.09 2.07 -6.07
C TYR A 55 10.43 0.71 -6.29
N ILE A 56 11.21 -0.26 -6.77
CA ILE A 56 10.84 -1.67 -6.78
C ILE A 56 11.40 -2.28 -5.50
N PHE A 57 10.55 -2.95 -4.74
CA PHE A 57 10.94 -3.56 -3.48
C PHE A 57 10.18 -4.85 -3.25
N LYS A 58 10.82 -5.77 -2.53
CA LYS A 58 10.20 -6.97 -2.00
C LYS A 58 9.58 -6.62 -0.65
N ARG A 59 8.35 -7.08 -0.42
CA ARG A 59 7.68 -6.96 0.88
C ARG A 59 7.40 -8.35 1.44
N ASP A 60 7.91 -8.58 2.65
CA ASP A 60 7.67 -9.79 3.44
C ASP A 60 7.01 -9.37 4.77
N CYS A 61 5.96 -10.08 5.17
CA CYS A 61 5.26 -9.89 6.45
C CYS A 61 5.34 -11.14 7.36
N GLY A 62 6.19 -12.10 7.01
CA GLY A 62 6.48 -13.30 7.79
C GLY A 62 5.67 -14.53 7.37
N ALA A 63 5.77 -15.58 8.17
CA ALA A 63 5.45 -16.98 7.82
C ALA A 63 4.07 -17.25 7.19
N THR A 64 3.05 -16.44 7.50
CA THR A 64 1.68 -16.67 7.02
C THR A 64 1.31 -15.80 5.82
N THR A 65 2.19 -14.90 5.39
CA THR A 65 1.95 -14.01 4.25
C THR A 65 2.99 -14.30 3.18
N ALA A 66 2.55 -14.60 1.97
CA ALA A 66 3.47 -14.74 0.85
C ALA A 66 4.20 -13.42 0.59
N GLU A 67 5.48 -13.52 0.25
CA GLU A 67 6.28 -12.38 -0.19
C GLU A 67 5.73 -11.83 -1.51
N SER A 68 5.94 -10.54 -1.78
CA SER A 68 5.47 -9.91 -3.02
C SER A 68 6.45 -8.85 -3.51
N PHE A 69 6.46 -8.64 -4.82
CA PHE A 69 7.19 -7.56 -5.46
C PHE A 69 6.26 -6.37 -5.65
N GLN A 70 6.72 -5.20 -5.22
CA GLN A 70 5.88 -4.01 -5.15
C GLN A 70 6.59 -2.79 -5.73
N LEU A 71 5.78 -1.90 -6.29
CA LEU A 71 6.22 -0.63 -6.87
C LEU A 71 5.60 0.53 -6.10
N SER A 72 6.46 1.48 -5.75
CA SER A 72 6.04 2.82 -5.34
C SER A 72 6.69 3.91 -6.18
N ILE A 73 5.88 4.84 -6.69
CA ILE A 73 6.36 6.06 -7.34
C ILE A 73 6.32 7.20 -6.31
N LEU A 74 7.49 7.73 -5.96
CA LEU A 74 7.66 8.81 -4.99
C LEU A 74 8.30 10.04 -5.63
N ASN A 75 8.31 11.16 -4.92
CA ASN A 75 9.21 12.26 -5.27
C ASN A 75 10.64 11.81 -5.03
N ASN A 76 11.58 12.30 -5.84
CA ASN A 76 12.99 12.04 -5.61
C ASN A 76 13.41 12.51 -4.21
N GLY A 77 14.26 11.73 -3.54
CA GLY A 77 14.61 11.90 -2.13
C GLY A 77 13.50 11.50 -1.14
N GLY A 78 12.38 10.96 -1.60
CA GLY A 78 11.31 10.46 -0.74
C GLY A 78 11.65 9.11 -0.11
N ASP A 79 11.49 9.00 1.21
CA ASP A 79 11.71 7.72 1.91
C ASP A 79 10.63 6.69 1.57
N LEU A 80 11.06 5.49 1.21
CA LEU A 80 10.18 4.33 1.16
C LEU A 80 9.77 3.95 2.58
N LYS A 81 8.55 4.29 2.97
CA LYS A 81 7.97 3.88 4.27
C LYS A 81 7.74 2.37 4.27
N ASN A 82 7.76 1.75 5.45
CA ASN A 82 7.36 0.36 5.64
C ASN A 82 5.83 0.18 5.48
N LYS A 83 5.36 0.30 4.24
CA LYS A 83 3.96 0.20 3.81
C LYS A 83 3.91 -0.50 2.45
N SER A 84 2.72 -0.96 2.07
CA SER A 84 2.49 -1.50 0.73
C SER A 84 2.69 -0.45 -0.37
N GLY A 85 3.03 -0.95 -1.56
CA GLY A 85 3.25 -0.20 -2.79
C GLY A 85 2.05 0.67 -3.19
N ASN A 86 2.35 1.86 -3.68
CA ASN A 86 1.31 2.77 -4.14
C ASN A 86 0.93 2.62 -5.61
N THR A 87 1.60 1.76 -6.38
CA THR A 87 1.41 1.66 -7.84
C THR A 87 1.09 0.24 -8.32
N PHE A 88 1.96 -0.73 -8.06
CA PHE A 88 1.83 -2.10 -8.56
C PHE A 88 2.26 -3.10 -7.49
N VAL A 89 1.55 -4.22 -7.38
CA VAL A 89 1.85 -5.31 -6.44
C VAL A 89 1.61 -6.63 -7.15
N SER A 90 2.64 -7.47 -7.21
CA SER A 90 2.71 -8.72 -7.96
C SER A 90 3.31 -9.83 -7.11
N SER A 91 2.89 -11.07 -7.34
CA SER A 91 3.54 -12.25 -6.76
C SER A 91 4.95 -12.45 -7.32
N GLU A 92 5.16 -12.11 -8.59
CA GLU A 92 6.42 -12.30 -9.33
C GLU A 92 7.16 -11.00 -9.61
N GLU A 93 8.46 -11.12 -9.92
CA GLU A 93 9.30 -10.01 -10.35
C GLU A 93 8.82 -9.35 -11.65
N PHE A 94 9.07 -8.05 -11.75
CA PHE A 94 8.76 -7.24 -12.93
C PHE A 94 9.83 -6.19 -13.14
N SER A 95 9.85 -5.59 -14.34
CA SER A 95 10.74 -4.48 -14.65
C SER A 95 9.96 -3.21 -14.97
N VAL A 96 10.61 -2.08 -14.75
CA VAL A 96 10.04 -0.75 -15.01
C VAL A 96 10.98 0.08 -15.85
N GLU A 97 10.39 0.93 -16.68
CA GLU A 97 11.10 1.84 -17.58
C GLU A 97 10.33 3.15 -17.72
N TRP A 98 10.99 4.28 -17.52
CA TRP A 98 10.39 5.58 -17.78
C TRP A 98 10.42 5.87 -19.28
N LEU A 99 9.24 6.01 -19.88
CA LEU A 99 9.12 6.42 -21.29
C LEU A 99 9.29 7.94 -21.45
N ASN A 100 8.86 8.70 -20.43
CA ASN A 100 9.12 10.13 -20.26
C ASN A 100 8.84 10.54 -18.81
N ASP A 101 8.95 11.83 -18.51
CA ASP A 101 8.72 12.42 -17.18
C ASP A 101 7.37 12.14 -16.52
N SER A 102 6.37 11.74 -17.32
CA SER A 102 4.98 11.54 -16.90
C SER A 102 4.44 10.16 -17.24
N LYS A 103 5.27 9.26 -17.77
CA LYS A 103 4.84 7.96 -18.27
C LYS A 103 5.84 6.87 -17.90
N LEU A 104 5.39 5.90 -17.13
CA LEU A 104 6.16 4.73 -16.72
C LEU A 104 5.55 3.48 -17.34
N GLN A 105 6.38 2.63 -17.93
CA GLN A 105 5.99 1.31 -18.41
C GLN A 105 6.43 0.24 -17.41
N ILE A 106 5.57 -0.73 -17.17
CA ILE A 106 5.80 -1.90 -16.33
C ILE A 106 5.69 -3.13 -17.22
N LYS A 107 6.76 -3.93 -17.27
CA LYS A 107 6.81 -5.21 -17.98
C LYS A 107 6.71 -6.32 -16.94
N TYR A 108 5.66 -7.12 -17.01
CA TYR A 108 5.34 -8.15 -16.01
C TYR A 108 4.85 -9.44 -16.69
N ASP A 109 4.89 -10.54 -15.96
CA ASP A 109 4.33 -11.82 -16.42
C ASP A 109 2.80 -11.80 -16.26
N GLN A 110 2.05 -12.02 -17.34
CA GLN A 110 0.58 -11.98 -17.30
C GLN A 110 -0.04 -13.12 -16.47
N THR A 111 0.71 -14.17 -16.20
CA THR A 111 0.30 -15.30 -15.37
C THR A 111 0.51 -15.03 -13.88
N SER A 112 1.27 -13.99 -13.51
CA SER A 112 1.49 -13.60 -12.12
C SER A 112 0.19 -13.09 -11.47
N GLU A 113 0.02 -13.39 -10.18
CA GLU A 113 -1.08 -12.85 -9.41
C GLU A 113 -0.79 -11.36 -9.12
N THR A 114 -1.72 -10.49 -9.53
CA THR A 114 -1.59 -9.06 -9.31
C THR A 114 -2.61 -8.59 -8.28
N PHE A 115 -2.14 -7.95 -7.23
CA PHE A 115 -2.98 -7.48 -6.12
C PHE A 115 -3.29 -5.99 -6.23
N LYS A 116 -2.52 -5.26 -7.05
CA LYS A 116 -2.69 -3.84 -7.33
C LYS A 116 -2.12 -3.48 -8.68
N MET A 117 -2.85 -2.68 -9.46
CA MET A 117 -2.48 -2.31 -10.83
C MET A 117 -3.05 -0.93 -11.19
N ASP A 118 -2.49 0.13 -10.58
CA ASP A 118 -2.99 1.50 -10.77
C ASP A 118 -2.51 2.10 -12.10
N SER A 119 -3.44 2.47 -12.99
CA SER A 119 -3.12 3.11 -14.29
C SER A 119 -2.59 4.54 -14.17
N ARG A 120 -2.71 5.17 -13.00
CA ARG A 120 -2.19 6.50 -12.72
C ARG A 120 -1.86 6.67 -11.25
N VAL A 121 -0.68 7.24 -10.97
CA VAL A 121 -0.26 7.65 -9.62
C VAL A 121 0.16 9.12 -9.65
N LYS A 122 -0.61 9.97 -8.98
CA LYS A 122 -0.47 11.44 -9.06
C LYS A 122 -0.57 11.93 -10.52
N ARG A 123 0.53 12.42 -11.10
CA ARG A 123 0.63 12.92 -12.49
C ARG A 123 1.36 11.94 -13.42
N ILE A 124 1.64 10.72 -12.96
CA ILE A 124 2.34 9.70 -13.73
C ILE A 124 1.32 8.70 -14.24
N ASN A 125 1.26 8.53 -15.56
CA ASN A 125 0.49 7.47 -16.21
C ASN A 125 1.34 6.20 -16.21
N VAL A 126 0.70 5.06 -15.92
CA VAL A 126 1.36 3.77 -15.81
C VAL A 126 0.79 2.86 -16.89
N GLU A 127 1.66 2.35 -17.74
CA GLU A 127 1.32 1.39 -18.79
C GLU A 127 1.87 0.01 -18.46
N TYR A 128 1.07 -1.00 -18.71
CA TYR A 128 1.40 -2.37 -18.42
C TYR A 128 1.55 -3.15 -19.72
N VAL A 129 2.68 -3.82 -19.86
CA VAL A 129 2.99 -4.68 -21.01
C VAL A 129 3.23 -6.08 -20.47
N GLY A 130 2.36 -7.00 -20.86
CA GLY A 130 2.55 -8.42 -20.57
C GLY A 130 3.68 -9.01 -21.40
N LYS A 131 4.45 -9.90 -20.79
CA LYS A 131 5.28 -10.86 -21.52
C LYS A 131 4.51 -12.15 -21.77
#